data_AF-A0A7C8RP82-F1
#
_entry.id   AF-A0A7C8RP82-F1
#
_cell.length_a   1.000
_cell.length_b   1.000
_cell.length_c   1.000
_cell.angle_alpha   90.00
_cell.angle_beta   90.00
_cell.angle_gamma   90.00
#
_symmetry.space_group_name_H-M   'P 1'
#
loop_
_entity.id
_entity.type
_entity.pdbx_description
1 polymer ?
#
loop_
_entity_poly.entity_id
_entity_poly.type
_entity_poly.pdbx_seq_one_letter_code
_entity_poly.pdbx_strand_id
1 'polypeptide(L)'
;MSSSELGSSDQESDFHKPHNLSLDNHCLGIDEAQLLVQGQIQDAYFNYCQEWDSFVALLGSLHSKPRLYHLIIVANEEDLPSLRIFLELLEPGLETLCLLVDFTYDELSEYQYPISNELILKHSSTLRHFGILERTGSSADEASIVIGGDDFSFVKPILEACNLKELSIPVDVEIRDGDDCIVEGDFDGLLLDNLETLYLVPEVWPSVVWSMGCDGRWRHPRMEFVLANFLRNVIGIRPNRPNLKYICLGGNADHNPDEFTYEIKWRRNRLVGRKTIWYPILEEVSFGKLKKRLWPAFFSGEA
;
A
#
# COMPACT_ATOMS: atom_id res chain seq x y z
N MET A 1 44.31 36.58 39.06
CA MET A 1 42.94 36.15 39.40
C MET A 1 42.02 37.16 38.73
N SER A 2 41.17 36.87 37.76
CA SER A 2 40.73 35.63 37.10
C SER A 2 40.09 36.11 35.78
N SER A 3 40.66 35.71 34.63
CA SER A 3 40.09 34.72 33.70
C SER A 3 38.76 35.13 33.06
N SER A 4 38.91 35.61 31.82
CA SER A 4 37.97 35.58 30.71
C SER A 4 37.40 34.17 30.49
N GLU A 5 36.07 34.03 30.50
CA GLU A 5 35.38 32.86 29.98
C GLU A 5 34.68 33.20 28.66
N LEU A 6 35.09 32.46 27.65
CA LEU A 6 34.47 32.38 26.33
C LEU A 6 33.05 31.85 26.49
N GLY A 7 32.05 32.62 26.06
CA GLY A 7 30.76 32.06 25.69
C GLY A 7 30.90 31.46 24.29
N SER A 8 30.95 30.13 24.21
CA SER A 8 30.88 29.39 22.96
C SER A 8 29.55 29.69 22.27
N SER A 9 29.63 30.10 21.01
CA SER A 9 28.52 30.02 20.09
C SER A 9 28.25 28.55 19.82
N ASP A 10 27.33 27.96 20.58
CA ASP A 10 26.71 26.69 20.22
C ASP A 10 25.75 26.96 19.05
N GLN A 11 26.32 27.19 17.87
CA GLN A 11 25.67 26.84 16.62
C GLN A 11 25.73 25.31 16.54
N GLU A 12 24.79 24.64 17.22
CA GLU A 12 24.41 23.30 16.81
C GLU A 12 23.91 23.42 15.37
N SER A 13 24.72 22.93 14.45
CA SER A 13 24.36 22.75 13.05
C SER A 13 23.11 21.86 13.00
N ASP A 14 22.02 22.42 12.49
CA ASP A 14 20.87 21.69 11.96
C ASP A 14 21.36 20.71 10.89
N PHE A 15 21.83 19.55 11.33
CA PHE A 15 22.14 18.42 10.45
C PHE A 15 20.81 17.89 9.93
N HIS A 16 20.49 18.29 8.71
CA HIS A 16 19.65 17.62 7.71
C HIS A 16 18.77 16.50 8.28
N LYS A 17 17.59 16.86 8.81
CA LYS A 17 16.49 15.91 8.78
C LYS A 17 16.07 15.77 7.31
N PRO A 18 15.96 14.54 6.79
CA PRO A 18 15.41 14.35 5.46
C PRO A 18 14.02 14.97 5.38
N HIS A 19 13.75 15.65 4.28
CA HIS A 19 12.47 16.30 4.04
C HIS A 19 11.51 15.33 3.35
N ASN A 20 10.23 15.49 3.68
CA ASN A 20 9.14 14.81 2.99
C ASN A 20 8.65 15.74 1.88
N LEU A 21 8.54 15.21 0.67
CA LEU A 21 7.94 15.91 -0.46
C LEU A 21 6.53 15.36 -0.65
N SER A 22 5.54 16.22 -0.47
CA SER A 22 4.14 15.89 -0.77
C SER A 22 3.61 16.92 -1.75
N LEU A 23 3.19 16.45 -2.92
CA LEU A 23 2.74 17.28 -4.01
C LEU A 23 1.40 16.77 -4.53
N ASP A 24 0.47 17.70 -4.69
CA ASP A 24 -0.89 17.44 -5.13
C ASP A 24 -1.23 18.35 -6.31
N ASN A 25 -1.63 17.76 -7.44
CA ASN A 25 -1.96 18.46 -8.68
C ASN A 25 -0.86 19.44 -9.14
N HIS A 26 0.40 19.10 -8.86
CA HIS A 26 1.55 19.97 -9.09
C HIS A 26 2.28 19.65 -10.41
N CYS A 27 2.76 20.68 -11.10
CA CYS A 27 3.61 20.50 -12.29
C CYS A 27 5.06 20.24 -11.85
N LEU A 28 5.58 19.04 -12.12
CA LEU A 28 6.92 18.66 -11.73
C LEU A 28 7.98 19.40 -12.56
N GLY A 29 9.02 19.89 -11.90
CA GLY A 29 10.04 20.73 -12.53
C GLY A 29 11.45 20.51 -12.01
N ILE A 30 12.29 21.51 -12.26
CA ILE A 30 13.72 21.45 -11.96
C ILE A 30 14.03 21.48 -10.47
N ASP A 31 13.21 22.17 -9.68
CA ASP A 31 13.43 22.31 -8.26
C ASP A 31 13.20 20.96 -7.57
N GLU A 32 12.10 20.27 -7.87
CA GLU A 32 11.82 18.93 -7.35
C GLU A 32 12.88 17.92 -7.79
N ALA A 33 13.27 17.96 -9.08
CA ALA A 33 14.29 17.06 -9.61
C ALA A 33 15.64 17.25 -8.89
N GLN A 34 16.04 18.49 -8.63
CA GLN A 34 17.26 18.80 -7.89
C GLN A 34 17.20 18.32 -6.43
N LEU A 35 16.08 18.56 -5.75
CA LEU A 35 15.89 18.12 -4.36
C LEU A 35 16.01 16.59 -4.23
N LEU A 36 15.46 15.84 -5.19
CA LEU A 36 15.54 14.39 -5.26
C LEU A 36 16.97 13.88 -5.48
N VAL A 37 17.69 14.41 -6.48
CA VAL A 37 19.05 13.92 -6.79
C VAL A 37 20.10 14.35 -5.77
N GLN A 38 19.84 15.44 -5.04
CA GLN A 38 20.69 15.88 -3.92
C GLN A 38 20.44 15.05 -2.65
N GLY A 39 19.47 14.14 -2.66
CA GLY A 39 19.13 13.29 -1.50
C GLY A 39 18.52 14.07 -0.34
N GLN A 40 17.97 15.26 -0.60
CA GLN A 40 17.30 16.07 0.43
C GLN A 40 15.91 15.53 0.74
N ILE A 41 15.29 14.86 -0.23
CA ILE A 41 14.02 14.15 -0.11
C ILE A 41 14.27 12.66 0.03
N GLN A 42 13.63 12.04 1.01
CA GLN A 42 13.66 10.60 1.23
C GLN A 42 12.28 9.97 1.13
N ASP A 43 11.24 10.76 1.41
CA ASP A 43 9.85 10.35 1.37
C ASP A 43 9.14 11.23 0.33
N ALA A 44 8.60 10.60 -0.71
CA ALA A 44 7.91 11.30 -1.80
C ALA A 44 6.49 10.78 -1.96
N TYR A 45 5.54 11.71 -1.98
CA TYR A 45 4.13 11.50 -2.26
C TYR A 45 3.75 12.39 -3.45
N PHE A 46 3.34 11.76 -4.55
CA PHE A 46 2.89 12.44 -5.76
C PHE A 46 1.43 12.09 -6.02
N ASN A 47 0.54 13.07 -5.97
CA ASN A 47 -0.88 12.91 -6.26
C ASN A 47 -1.26 13.73 -7.48
N TYR A 48 -1.68 13.07 -8.56
CA TYR A 48 -2.07 13.67 -9.84
C TYR A 48 -1.09 14.74 -10.34
N CYS A 49 0.20 14.51 -10.12
CA CYS A 49 1.24 15.43 -10.57
C CYS A 49 1.35 15.38 -12.10
N GLN A 50 1.66 16.52 -12.71
CA GLN A 50 1.71 16.71 -14.15
C GLN A 50 3.16 16.85 -14.64
N GLU A 51 3.34 16.84 -15.96
CA GLU A 51 4.63 17.05 -16.63
C GLU A 51 5.65 15.92 -16.38
N TRP A 52 5.18 14.69 -16.18
CA TRP A 52 6.03 13.51 -15.95
C TRP A 52 7.07 13.30 -17.06
N ASP A 53 6.69 13.47 -18.34
CA ASP A 53 7.60 13.32 -19.49
C ASP A 53 8.81 14.25 -19.38
N SER A 54 8.54 15.54 -19.15
CA SER A 54 9.54 16.59 -18.98
C SER A 54 10.41 16.31 -17.75
N PHE A 55 9.78 15.87 -16.66
CA PHE A 55 10.42 15.58 -15.39
C PHE A 55 11.40 14.41 -15.46
N VAL A 56 11.01 13.28 -16.07
CA VAL A 56 11.89 12.11 -16.19
C VAL A 56 13.02 12.34 -17.19
N ALA A 57 12.78 13.10 -18.26
CA ALA A 57 13.82 13.53 -19.17
C ALA A 57 14.87 14.40 -18.44
N LEU A 58 14.40 15.30 -17.58
CA LEU A 58 15.28 16.11 -16.74
C LEU A 58 16.06 15.25 -15.75
N LEU A 59 15.41 14.37 -15.00
CA LEU A 59 16.07 13.45 -14.07
C LEU A 59 17.13 12.59 -14.76
N GLY A 60 16.83 12.07 -15.95
CA GLY A 60 17.77 11.29 -16.77
C GLY A 60 18.99 12.08 -17.26
N SER A 61 18.89 13.41 -17.33
CA SER A 61 20.00 14.30 -17.68
C SER A 61 20.93 14.62 -16.50
N LEU A 62 20.46 14.39 -15.27
CA LEU A 62 21.24 14.64 -14.06
C LEU A 62 22.25 13.51 -13.82
N HIS A 63 23.43 13.86 -13.29
CA HIS A 63 24.53 12.90 -13.08
C HIS A 63 24.32 11.95 -11.89
N SER A 64 23.21 12.07 -11.16
CA SER A 64 22.93 11.31 -9.95
C SER A 64 21.50 10.81 -9.97
N LYS A 65 21.31 9.59 -9.46
CA LYS A 65 20.00 8.95 -9.39
C LYS A 65 19.33 9.26 -8.04
N PRO A 66 18.03 9.56 -8.00
CA PRO A 66 17.32 9.74 -6.74
C PRO A 66 17.34 8.46 -5.90
N ARG A 67 17.52 8.62 -4.59
CA ARG A 67 17.37 7.53 -3.63
C ARG A 67 16.28 7.88 -2.64
N LEU A 68 15.20 7.11 -2.68
CA LEU A 68 14.04 7.26 -1.82
C LEU A 68 13.92 6.07 -0.87
N TYR A 69 13.32 6.31 0.29
CA TYR A 69 12.90 5.29 1.25
C TYR A 69 11.41 4.99 1.12
N HIS A 70 10.58 6.03 1.00
CA HIS A 70 9.14 5.88 0.85
C HIS A 70 8.67 6.59 -0.42
N LEU A 71 7.96 5.85 -1.28
CA LEU A 71 7.37 6.38 -2.50
C LEU A 71 5.90 5.97 -2.60
N ILE A 72 5.06 6.98 -2.75
CA ILE A 72 3.63 6.82 -3.02
C ILE A 72 3.28 7.66 -4.24
N ILE A 73 2.59 7.06 -5.20
CA ILE A 73 2.15 7.72 -6.41
C ILE A 73 0.67 7.42 -6.64
N VAL A 74 -0.10 8.46 -6.90
CA VAL A 74 -1.46 8.40 -7.44
C VAL A 74 -1.44 9.14 -8.77
N ALA A 75 -1.81 8.46 -9.86
CA ALA A 75 -1.65 8.98 -11.22
C ALA A 75 -2.74 8.48 -12.17
N ASN A 76 -2.79 9.06 -13.37
CA ASN A 76 -3.64 8.57 -14.45
C ASN A 76 -2.87 7.55 -15.32
N GLU A 77 -3.60 6.73 -16.09
CA GLU A 77 -2.99 5.75 -17.00
C GLU A 77 -2.05 6.38 -18.04
N GLU A 78 -2.30 7.64 -18.43
CA GLU A 78 -1.49 8.39 -19.38
C GLU A 78 -0.05 8.65 -18.87
N ASP A 79 0.14 8.66 -17.54
CA ASP A 79 1.44 8.89 -16.92
C ASP A 79 2.29 7.61 -16.86
N LEU A 80 1.70 6.42 -17.06
CA LEU A 80 2.38 5.13 -16.90
C LEU A 80 3.70 4.99 -17.66
N PRO A 81 3.83 5.41 -18.93
CA PRO A 81 5.10 5.32 -19.64
C PRO A 81 6.22 6.07 -18.92
N SER A 82 5.93 7.27 -18.42
CA SER A 82 6.91 8.09 -17.71
C SER A 82 7.14 7.63 -16.28
N LEU A 83 6.13 7.12 -15.59
CA LEU A 83 6.29 6.48 -14.28
C LEU A 83 7.23 5.27 -14.33
N ARG A 84 7.17 4.46 -15.40
CA ARG A 84 8.11 3.34 -15.60
C ARG A 84 9.55 3.83 -15.69
N ILE A 85 9.79 4.90 -16.46
CA ILE A 85 11.12 5.52 -16.59
C ILE A 85 11.56 6.10 -15.26
N PHE A 86 10.69 6.82 -14.55
CA PHE A 86 10.97 7.37 -13.23
C PHE A 86 11.45 6.28 -12.27
N LEU A 87 10.69 5.17 -12.18
CA LEU A 87 11.06 4.04 -11.34
C LEU A 87 12.38 3.43 -11.76
N GLU A 88 12.69 3.32 -13.06
CA GLU A 88 13.99 2.84 -13.54
C GLU A 88 15.16 3.73 -13.06
N LEU A 89 14.95 5.04 -13.04
CA LEU A 89 15.94 6.04 -12.63
C LEU A 89 16.23 6.03 -11.12
N LEU A 90 15.38 5.41 -10.29
CA LEU A 90 15.63 5.31 -8.84
C LEU A 90 16.81 4.38 -8.51
N GLU A 91 17.60 4.76 -7.51
CA GLU A 91 18.54 3.84 -6.87
C GLU A 91 17.80 2.76 -6.06
N PRO A 92 18.34 1.52 -5.98
CA PRO A 92 17.89 0.53 -5.01
C PRO A 92 17.90 1.10 -3.59
N GLY A 93 16.85 0.86 -2.80
CA GLY A 93 16.74 1.45 -1.47
C GLY A 93 15.33 1.67 -0.92
N LEU A 94 14.29 1.62 -1.77
CA LEU A 94 12.90 1.75 -1.32
C LEU A 94 12.55 0.73 -0.23
N GLU A 95 11.99 1.22 0.86
CA GLU A 95 11.33 0.45 1.91
C GLU A 95 9.81 0.38 1.68
N THR A 96 9.23 1.38 1.01
CA THR A 96 7.81 1.44 0.68
C THR A 96 7.62 1.87 -0.77
N LEU A 97 6.83 1.10 -1.51
CA LEU A 97 6.34 1.46 -2.84
C LEU A 97 4.82 1.23 -2.87
N CYS A 98 4.07 2.31 -3.06
CA CYS A 98 2.63 2.26 -3.27
C CYS A 98 2.28 3.00 -4.57
N LEU A 99 1.59 2.35 -5.49
CA LEU A 99 1.13 2.97 -6.74
C LEU A 99 -0.38 2.75 -6.87
N LEU A 100 -1.12 3.83 -7.09
CA LEU A 100 -2.53 3.83 -7.48
C LEU A 100 -2.64 4.48 -8.88
N VAL A 101 -3.29 3.81 -9.83
CA VAL A 101 -3.42 4.30 -11.21
C VAL A 101 -4.88 4.30 -11.65
N ASP A 102 -5.38 5.43 -12.11
CA ASP A 102 -6.72 5.56 -12.67
C ASP A 102 -6.74 5.25 -14.17
N PHE A 103 -7.57 4.30 -14.57
CA PHE A 103 -7.78 3.91 -15.98
C PHE A 103 -9.10 4.46 -16.47
N THR A 104 -9.13 5.04 -17.68
CA THR A 104 -10.31 5.78 -18.15
C THR A 104 -11.37 4.93 -18.85
N TYR A 105 -11.19 3.59 -19.00
CA TYR A 105 -12.14 2.75 -19.75
C TYR A 105 -12.27 1.29 -19.25
N ASP A 106 -13.46 0.69 -19.44
CA ASP A 106 -13.82 -0.73 -19.22
C ASP A 106 -13.12 -1.72 -20.20
N GLU A 107 -12.26 -1.22 -21.08
CA GLU A 107 -11.47 -2.07 -21.95
C GLU A 107 -10.24 -2.54 -21.18
N LEU A 108 -10.09 -3.87 -21.02
CA LEU A 108 -8.89 -4.52 -20.53
C LEU A 108 -7.66 -3.76 -21.03
N SER A 109 -7.03 -2.99 -20.14
CA SER A 109 -5.93 -2.13 -20.54
C SER A 109 -4.83 -3.00 -21.17
N GLU A 110 -4.15 -2.50 -22.21
CA GLU A 110 -2.99 -3.22 -22.77
C GLU A 110 -1.89 -3.44 -21.72
N TYR A 111 -1.98 -2.75 -20.59
CA TYR A 111 -1.12 -2.86 -19.44
C TYR A 111 -1.76 -3.70 -18.35
N GLN A 112 -1.83 -5.01 -18.59
CA GLN A 112 -2.22 -5.98 -17.57
C GLN A 112 -1.35 -5.87 -16.29
N TYR A 113 -0.25 -5.11 -16.27
CA TYR A 113 0.40 -4.64 -15.03
C TYR A 113 1.03 -3.25 -15.29
N PRO A 114 0.75 -2.21 -14.47
CA PRO A 114 1.25 -0.85 -14.70
C PRO A 114 2.78 -0.79 -14.64
N ILE A 115 3.41 -1.67 -13.86
CA ILE A 115 4.86 -1.75 -13.68
C ILE A 115 5.33 -3.22 -13.76
N SER A 116 6.49 -3.48 -14.36
CA SER A 116 7.09 -4.83 -14.36
C SER A 116 7.70 -5.22 -13.00
N ASN A 117 7.69 -6.51 -12.70
CA ASN A 117 8.34 -7.05 -11.49
C ASN A 117 9.83 -6.69 -11.40
N GLU A 118 10.55 -6.60 -12.53
CA GLU A 118 11.97 -6.25 -12.55
C GLU A 118 12.26 -4.88 -11.92
N LEU A 119 11.41 -3.89 -12.20
CA LEU A 119 11.54 -2.54 -11.64
C LEU A 119 11.31 -2.51 -10.13
N ILE A 120 10.51 -3.43 -9.61
CA ILE A 120 10.21 -3.56 -8.18
C ILE A 120 11.31 -4.37 -7.48
N LEU A 121 11.71 -5.51 -8.06
CA LEU A 121 12.62 -6.49 -7.49
C LEU A 121 14.05 -5.96 -7.29
N LYS A 122 14.44 -4.89 -7.98
CA LYS A 122 15.71 -4.20 -7.68
C LYS A 122 15.76 -3.64 -6.24
N HIS A 123 14.61 -3.44 -5.60
CA HIS A 123 14.50 -2.98 -4.20
C HIS A 123 14.33 -4.12 -3.19
N SER A 124 14.40 -5.39 -3.62
CA SER A 124 14.03 -6.56 -2.81
C SER A 124 14.74 -6.70 -1.46
N SER A 125 15.96 -6.17 -1.33
CA SER A 125 16.73 -6.22 -0.08
C SER A 125 16.21 -5.25 1.00
N THR A 126 15.53 -4.18 0.59
CA THR A 126 15.03 -3.12 1.48
C THR A 126 13.52 -3.07 1.55
N LEU A 127 12.81 -3.50 0.50
CA LEU A 127 11.36 -3.36 0.38
C LEU A 127 10.62 -4.11 1.50
N ARG A 128 9.87 -3.37 2.32
CA ARG A 128 9.08 -3.87 3.45
C ARG A 128 7.59 -3.70 3.25
N HIS A 129 7.20 -2.74 2.43
CA HIS A 129 5.82 -2.41 2.14
C HIS A 129 5.64 -2.33 0.63
N PHE A 130 4.63 -3.04 0.12
CA PHE A 130 4.27 -3.00 -1.29
C PHE A 130 2.75 -2.96 -1.49
N GLY A 131 2.30 -2.07 -2.38
CA GLY A 131 0.94 -2.01 -2.90
C GLY A 131 0.90 -1.46 -4.32
N ILE A 132 0.21 -2.15 -5.23
CA ILE A 132 -0.13 -1.61 -6.55
C ILE A 132 -1.64 -1.79 -6.69
N LEU A 133 -2.32 -0.75 -7.15
CA LEU A 133 -3.76 -0.69 -7.28
C LEU A 133 -4.07 0.02 -8.61
N GLU A 134 -4.96 -0.53 -9.40
CA GLU A 134 -5.51 0.05 -10.61
C GLU A 134 -6.96 0.38 -10.33
N ARG A 135 -7.44 1.55 -10.70
CA ARG A 135 -8.81 1.96 -10.43
C ARG A 135 -9.51 2.21 -11.76
N THR A 136 -10.51 1.40 -12.08
CA THR A 136 -11.28 1.46 -13.33
C THR A 136 -12.73 1.85 -13.03
N GLY A 137 -13.28 2.87 -13.68
CA GLY A 137 -14.70 3.21 -13.52
C GLY A 137 -15.04 4.65 -13.89
N SER A 138 -16.34 4.91 -14.07
CA SER A 138 -16.85 6.20 -14.57
C SER A 138 -16.87 7.32 -13.51
N SER A 139 -16.72 6.96 -12.23
CA SER A 139 -16.70 7.85 -11.07
C SER A 139 -15.90 7.20 -9.93
N ALA A 140 -15.39 7.99 -8.97
CA ALA A 140 -14.72 7.48 -7.77
C ALA A 140 -15.60 6.49 -6.95
N ASP A 141 -16.92 6.56 -7.13
CA ASP A 141 -17.93 5.75 -6.44
C ASP A 141 -18.18 4.39 -7.10
N GLU A 142 -17.85 4.25 -8.38
CA GLU A 142 -18.00 3.01 -9.18
C GLU A 142 -16.64 2.38 -9.53
N ALA A 143 -15.57 2.94 -8.98
CA ALA A 143 -14.23 2.62 -9.37
C ALA A 143 -13.80 1.28 -8.77
N SER A 144 -13.60 0.26 -9.62
CA SER A 144 -13.08 -1.03 -9.19
C SER A 144 -11.57 -0.96 -9.03
N ILE A 145 -11.06 -1.31 -7.84
CA ILE A 145 -9.63 -1.43 -7.62
C ILE A 145 -9.12 -2.81 -8.02
N VAL A 146 -8.47 -2.94 -9.18
CA VAL A 146 -7.91 -4.19 -9.73
C VAL A 146 -6.38 -4.17 -9.58
N ILE A 147 -5.73 -5.29 -9.31
CA ILE A 147 -4.32 -5.46 -9.69
C ILE A 147 -4.42 -6.18 -11.01
N GLY A 148 -3.99 -5.56 -12.10
CA GLY A 148 -3.46 -6.22 -13.27
C GLY A 148 -3.99 -7.61 -13.62
N GLY A 149 -5.31 -7.77 -13.66
CA GLY A 149 -5.96 -9.08 -13.80
C GLY A 149 -5.81 -10.01 -12.58
N ASP A 150 -6.76 -10.94 -12.47
CA ASP A 150 -7.03 -11.94 -11.42
C ASP A 150 -5.85 -12.79 -10.88
N ASP A 151 -4.61 -12.48 -11.23
CA ASP A 151 -3.48 -13.38 -11.15
C ASP A 151 -2.51 -12.94 -10.04
N PHE A 152 -2.67 -13.57 -8.87
CA PHE A 152 -1.70 -13.58 -7.77
C PHE A 152 -0.25 -13.93 -8.23
N SER A 153 -0.11 -14.45 -9.45
CA SER A 153 1.14 -14.70 -10.17
C SER A 153 2.06 -13.46 -10.28
N PHE A 154 1.54 -12.24 -10.33
CA PHE A 154 2.36 -11.02 -10.36
C PHE A 154 3.01 -10.69 -9.02
N VAL A 155 2.23 -10.75 -7.94
CA VAL A 155 2.70 -10.38 -6.59
C VAL A 155 3.57 -11.48 -5.98
N LYS A 156 3.38 -12.74 -6.39
CA LYS A 156 4.09 -13.90 -5.85
C LYS A 156 5.63 -13.78 -5.94
N PRO A 157 6.25 -13.46 -7.09
CA PRO A 157 7.70 -13.23 -7.17
C PRO A 157 8.20 -12.15 -6.20
N ILE A 158 7.41 -11.09 -5.97
CA ILE A 158 7.76 -10.02 -5.04
C ILE A 158 7.73 -10.54 -3.60
N LEU A 159 6.69 -11.30 -3.22
CA LEU A 159 6.57 -11.92 -1.90
C LEU A 159 7.69 -12.94 -1.61
N GLU A 160 8.12 -13.68 -2.63
CA GLU A 160 9.19 -14.67 -2.51
C GLU A 160 10.58 -14.01 -2.38
N ALA A 161 10.80 -12.90 -3.07
CA ALA A 161 12.09 -12.21 -3.09
C ALA A 161 12.27 -11.18 -1.95
N CYS A 162 11.18 -10.56 -1.50
CA CYS A 162 11.22 -9.46 -0.54
C CYS A 162 10.82 -9.91 0.86
N ASN A 163 11.39 -9.29 1.90
CA ASN A 163 10.98 -9.54 3.28
C ASN A 163 9.89 -8.53 3.68
N LEU A 164 8.74 -8.63 2.99
CA LEU A 164 7.58 -7.77 3.18
C LEU A 164 6.98 -7.97 4.58
N LYS A 165 6.70 -6.84 5.23
CA LYS A 165 5.98 -6.71 6.50
C LYS A 165 4.55 -6.26 6.29
N GLU A 166 4.29 -5.58 5.18
CA GLU A 166 3.00 -5.03 4.84
C GLU A 166 2.72 -5.29 3.36
N LEU A 167 1.50 -5.71 3.09
CA LEU A 167 1.03 -6.00 1.74
C LEU A 167 -0.38 -5.46 1.58
N SER A 168 -0.62 -4.92 0.39
CA SER A 168 -1.89 -4.31 0.04
C SER A 168 -2.36 -4.93 -1.25
N ILE A 169 -3.53 -5.56 -1.18
CA ILE A 169 -4.08 -6.38 -2.25
C ILE A 169 -5.54 -5.99 -2.50
N PRO A 170 -5.96 -5.91 -3.76
CA PRO A 170 -7.35 -5.81 -4.14
C PRO A 170 -8.07 -7.09 -3.75
N VAL A 171 -9.36 -6.98 -3.42
CA VAL A 171 -10.23 -8.12 -3.13
C VAL A 171 -11.63 -7.85 -3.66
N ASP A 172 -12.23 -8.85 -4.30
CA ASP A 172 -13.66 -8.78 -4.59
C ASP A 172 -14.45 -9.20 -3.34
N VAL A 173 -15.36 -8.33 -2.91
CA VAL A 173 -16.19 -8.52 -1.72
C VAL A 173 -17.65 -8.62 -2.16
N GLU A 174 -18.19 -9.83 -2.17
CA GLU A 174 -19.61 -10.02 -2.43
C GLU A 174 -20.40 -10.07 -1.11
N ILE A 175 -21.48 -9.31 -1.06
CA ILE A 175 -22.50 -9.38 0.00
C ILE A 175 -23.73 -10.09 -0.57
N ARG A 176 -23.93 -11.35 -0.18
CA ARG A 176 -25.13 -12.14 -0.52
C ARG A 176 -25.92 -12.41 0.75
N ASP A 177 -27.25 -12.41 0.68
CA ASP A 177 -28.15 -12.66 1.82
C ASP A 177 -27.78 -13.94 2.62
N GLY A 178 -26.92 -13.80 3.62
CA GLY A 178 -26.47 -14.87 4.50
C GLY A 178 -25.09 -15.48 4.22
N ASP A 179 -24.46 -15.13 3.08
CA ASP A 179 -23.15 -15.66 2.63
C ASP A 179 -22.25 -14.52 2.17
N ASP A 180 -21.94 -13.58 3.07
CA ASP A 180 -20.97 -12.52 2.81
C ASP A 180 -19.56 -13.16 2.73
N CYS A 181 -18.83 -12.95 1.63
CA CYS A 181 -17.50 -13.54 1.44
C CYS A 181 -16.61 -12.70 0.53
N ILE A 182 -15.30 -12.97 0.62
CA ILE A 182 -14.32 -12.57 -0.39
C ILE A 182 -14.30 -13.69 -1.42
N VAL A 183 -14.70 -13.39 -2.66
CA VAL A 183 -15.22 -14.40 -3.60
C VAL A 183 -14.22 -14.77 -4.68
N GLU A 184 -13.29 -13.87 -4.99
CA GLU A 184 -12.34 -14.06 -6.07
C GLU A 184 -10.90 -13.80 -5.61
N GLY A 185 -9.97 -14.60 -6.17
CA GLY A 185 -8.54 -14.54 -5.91
C GLY A 185 -7.92 -15.91 -5.57
N ASP A 186 -6.94 -16.34 -6.36
CA ASP A 186 -6.06 -17.46 -6.00
C ASP A 186 -5.06 -17.01 -4.92
N PHE A 187 -5.55 -16.92 -3.67
CA PHE A 187 -4.72 -16.63 -2.51
C PHE A 187 -4.02 -17.90 -1.96
N ASP A 188 -4.15 -19.04 -2.64
CA ASP A 188 -3.49 -20.27 -2.22
C ASP A 188 -1.96 -20.06 -2.27
N GLY A 189 -1.34 -20.17 -1.10
CA GLY A 189 0.10 -19.98 -0.97
C GLY A 189 0.55 -18.56 -0.70
N LEU A 190 -0.35 -17.63 -0.33
CA LEU A 190 0.06 -16.34 0.22
C LEU A 190 1.05 -16.52 1.39
N LEU A 191 2.28 -16.05 1.21
CA LEU A 191 3.36 -16.20 2.18
C LEU A 191 3.20 -15.20 3.33
N LEU A 192 2.29 -15.50 4.25
CA LEU A 192 2.02 -14.73 5.47
C LEU A 192 3.11 -14.86 6.56
N ASP A 193 4.22 -15.56 6.26
CA ASP A 193 5.23 -15.88 7.27
C ASP A 193 6.01 -14.63 7.71
N ASN A 194 6.14 -13.61 6.85
CA ASN A 194 6.85 -12.37 7.18
C ASN A 194 5.90 -11.17 7.39
N LEU A 195 4.69 -11.24 6.83
CA LEU A 195 3.70 -10.19 6.87
C LEU A 195 3.15 -9.98 8.28
N GLU A 196 3.10 -8.72 8.68
CA GLU A 196 2.56 -8.25 9.96
C GLU A 196 1.23 -7.52 9.77
N THR A 197 1.03 -6.87 8.63
CA THR A 197 -0.25 -6.22 8.28
C THR A 197 -0.66 -6.58 6.85
N LEU A 198 -1.94 -6.86 6.67
CA LEU A 198 -2.55 -7.10 5.37
C LEU A 198 -3.66 -6.07 5.17
N TYR A 199 -3.57 -5.32 4.08
CA TYR A 199 -4.57 -4.35 3.67
C TYR A 199 -5.33 -4.95 2.50
N LEU A 200 -6.61 -5.20 2.74
CA LEU A 200 -7.53 -5.68 1.73
C LEU A 200 -8.27 -4.46 1.20
N VAL A 201 -8.18 -4.25 -0.09
CA VAL A 201 -8.75 -3.10 -0.78
C VAL A 201 -9.92 -3.63 -1.61
N PRO A 202 -11.18 -3.37 -1.24
CA PRO A 202 -12.31 -3.82 -2.04
C PRO A 202 -12.18 -3.30 -3.47
N GLU A 203 -12.35 -4.17 -4.47
CA GLU A 203 -12.39 -3.72 -5.87
C GLU A 203 -13.62 -2.83 -6.00
N VAL A 204 -14.82 -3.42 -5.82
CA VAL A 204 -16.07 -2.67 -5.72
C VAL A 204 -16.50 -2.64 -4.26
N TRP A 205 -16.74 -1.45 -3.73
CA TRP A 205 -17.43 -1.34 -2.45
C TRP A 205 -18.87 -1.79 -2.61
N PRO A 206 -19.36 -2.75 -1.82
CA PRO A 206 -20.73 -3.23 -1.94
C PRO A 206 -21.71 -2.06 -1.85
N SER A 207 -22.64 -1.94 -2.80
CA SER A 207 -23.63 -0.85 -2.88
C SER A 207 -24.48 -0.68 -1.61
N VAL A 208 -24.54 -1.70 -0.75
CA VAL A 208 -25.17 -1.66 0.58
C VAL A 208 -24.38 -0.82 1.58
N VAL A 209 -23.04 -0.76 1.47
CA VAL A 209 -22.18 0.13 2.27
C VAL A 209 -22.43 1.60 1.89
N TRP A 210 -22.63 1.87 0.60
CA TRP A 210 -22.92 3.21 0.06
C TRP A 210 -24.35 3.71 0.34
N SER A 211 -25.36 2.89 0.03
CA SER A 211 -26.77 3.32 -0.01
C SER A 211 -27.42 3.49 1.36
N MET A 212 -26.84 2.92 2.41
CA MET A 212 -27.42 3.00 3.75
C MET A 212 -26.70 3.97 4.66
N GLY A 213 -25.68 4.69 4.17
CA GLY A 213 -24.74 5.41 5.02
C GLY A 213 -24.14 4.49 6.09
N CYS A 214 -23.12 4.95 6.78
CA CYS A 214 -22.82 4.36 8.09
C CYS A 214 -23.90 4.80 9.11
N ASP A 215 -25.19 4.56 8.83
CA ASP A 215 -26.35 4.90 9.67
C ASP A 215 -26.42 4.06 10.96
N GLY A 216 -25.35 3.35 11.31
CA GLY A 216 -25.23 2.60 12.56
C GLY A 216 -26.22 1.44 12.71
N ARG A 217 -26.88 0.98 11.63
CA ARG A 217 -27.95 -0.03 11.70
C ARG A 217 -27.66 -1.37 11.03
N TRP A 218 -26.67 -1.47 10.14
CA TRP A 218 -26.05 -2.76 9.85
C TRP A 218 -25.00 -3.03 10.91
N ARG A 219 -25.28 -4.02 11.76
CA ARG A 219 -24.38 -4.35 12.86
C ARG A 219 -23.10 -4.95 12.28
N HIS A 220 -21.99 -4.35 12.71
CA HIS A 220 -20.59 -4.77 12.68
C HIS A 220 -20.23 -6.29 12.70
N PRO A 221 -21.01 -7.26 13.25
CA PRO A 221 -20.55 -8.66 13.35
C PRO A 221 -20.34 -9.44 12.04
N ARG A 222 -20.69 -8.89 10.87
CA ARG A 222 -20.56 -9.60 9.58
C ARG A 222 -19.18 -9.47 8.95
N MET A 223 -18.55 -8.29 9.01
CA MET A 223 -17.23 -8.11 8.39
C MET A 223 -16.11 -8.84 9.12
N GLU A 224 -16.20 -8.90 10.45
CA GLU A 224 -15.31 -9.75 11.26
C GLU A 224 -15.36 -11.21 10.77
N PHE A 225 -16.56 -11.72 10.48
CA PHE A 225 -16.76 -13.10 10.01
C PHE A 225 -16.20 -13.33 8.61
N VAL A 226 -16.44 -12.39 7.68
CA VAL A 226 -15.88 -12.40 6.32
C VAL A 226 -14.35 -12.47 6.38
N LEU A 227 -13.72 -11.56 7.12
CA LEU A 227 -12.27 -11.48 7.25
C LEU A 227 -11.69 -12.71 7.96
N ALA A 228 -12.36 -13.21 9.00
CA ALA A 228 -11.93 -14.42 9.69
C ALA A 228 -12.02 -15.66 8.80
N ASN A 229 -13.03 -15.76 7.94
CA ASN A 229 -13.15 -16.86 6.98
C ASN A 229 -12.11 -16.76 5.86
N PHE A 230 -11.91 -15.57 5.30
CA PHE A 230 -10.83 -15.31 4.35
C PHE A 230 -9.48 -15.76 4.92
N LEU A 231 -9.12 -15.29 6.12
CA LEU A 231 -7.87 -15.65 6.77
C LEU A 231 -7.75 -17.17 7.01
N ARG A 232 -8.84 -17.86 7.36
CA ARG A 232 -8.83 -19.32 7.51
C ARG A 232 -8.55 -20.03 6.19
N ASN A 233 -9.12 -19.57 5.09
CA ASN A 233 -8.91 -20.14 3.76
C ASN A 233 -7.46 -19.91 3.31
N VAL A 234 -6.96 -18.68 3.41
CA VAL A 234 -5.59 -18.31 3.00
C VAL A 234 -4.51 -18.98 3.86
N ILE A 235 -4.73 -19.10 5.17
CA ILE A 235 -3.75 -19.72 6.06
C ILE A 235 -3.79 -21.24 5.97
N GLY A 236 -5.00 -21.82 5.89
CA GLY A 236 -5.19 -23.26 5.91
C GLY A 236 -4.56 -23.95 7.12
N ILE A 237 -3.91 -25.11 6.89
CA ILE A 237 -3.23 -25.88 7.93
C ILE A 237 -1.74 -25.52 7.92
N ARG A 238 -1.26 -24.77 8.92
CA ARG A 238 0.16 -24.43 9.09
C ARG A 238 0.79 -25.01 10.36
N PRO A 239 2.06 -25.46 10.30
CA PRO A 239 2.78 -25.89 11.48
C PRO A 239 3.13 -24.70 12.40
N ASN A 240 3.43 -23.55 11.82
CA ASN A 240 3.88 -22.35 12.53
C ASN A 240 2.75 -21.32 12.67
N ARG A 241 2.84 -20.51 13.72
CA ARG A 241 1.92 -19.38 13.93
C ARG A 241 2.20 -18.32 12.85
N PRO A 242 1.17 -17.79 12.16
CA PRO A 242 1.34 -16.65 11.26
C PRO A 242 1.87 -15.42 12.01
N ASN A 243 2.70 -14.61 11.34
CA ASN A 243 3.21 -13.36 11.91
C ASN A 243 2.25 -12.19 11.76
N LEU A 244 1.15 -12.38 11.03
CA LEU A 244 0.14 -11.38 10.78
C LEU A 244 -0.49 -10.91 12.10
N LYS A 245 -0.43 -9.60 12.37
CA LYS A 245 -0.94 -8.95 13.58
C LYS A 245 -2.19 -8.13 13.29
N TYR A 246 -2.31 -7.60 12.07
CA TYR A 246 -3.38 -6.70 11.69
C TYR A 246 -3.94 -7.06 10.32
N ILE A 247 -5.24 -6.87 10.17
CA ILE A 247 -5.92 -6.89 8.88
C ILE A 247 -6.83 -5.67 8.81
N CYS A 248 -6.77 -4.97 7.69
CA CYS A 248 -7.63 -3.82 7.44
C CYS A 248 -8.40 -4.08 6.15
N LEU A 249 -9.70 -3.82 6.15
CA LEU A 249 -10.48 -3.74 4.94
C LEU A 249 -10.79 -2.26 4.67
N GLY A 250 -10.25 -1.69 3.61
CA GLY A 250 -10.44 -0.27 3.38
C GLY A 250 -9.68 0.22 2.17
N GLY A 251 -10.21 1.25 1.53
CA GLY A 251 -9.54 1.89 0.41
C GLY A 251 -10.31 2.93 -0.37
N ASN A 252 -11.34 3.53 0.22
CA ASN A 252 -11.97 4.71 -0.36
C ASN A 252 -11.66 5.93 0.51
N ALA A 253 -11.38 7.06 -0.12
CA ALA A 253 -11.05 8.33 0.52
C ALA A 253 -12.15 8.81 1.46
N ASP A 254 -13.40 8.45 1.17
CA ASP A 254 -14.59 8.90 1.89
C ASP A 254 -14.95 8.02 3.10
N HIS A 255 -14.21 6.93 3.35
CA HIS A 255 -14.45 6.05 4.48
C HIS A 255 -13.39 6.24 5.57
N ASN A 256 -13.85 6.32 6.82
CA ASN A 256 -12.96 6.43 7.97
C ASN A 256 -12.04 5.20 8.01
N PRO A 257 -10.70 5.35 7.91
CA PRO A 257 -9.77 4.22 7.92
C PRO A 257 -9.80 3.41 9.22
N ASP A 258 -10.40 3.95 10.29
CA ASP A 258 -10.67 3.22 11.53
C ASP A 258 -11.79 2.18 11.37
N GLU A 259 -12.71 2.35 10.40
CA GLU A 259 -13.78 1.41 10.11
C GLU A 259 -13.17 0.18 9.41
N PHE A 260 -13.35 -1.00 10.01
CA PHE A 260 -12.85 -2.30 9.54
C PHE A 260 -11.34 -2.58 9.70
N THR A 261 -10.69 -1.96 10.69
CA THR A 261 -9.34 -2.35 11.13
C THR A 261 -9.39 -3.30 12.33
N TYR A 262 -8.71 -4.45 12.23
CA TYR A 262 -8.72 -5.48 13.27
C TYR A 262 -7.32 -5.93 13.68
N GLU A 263 -7.09 -6.07 14.99
CA GLU A 263 -5.98 -6.83 15.56
C GLU A 263 -6.30 -8.33 15.53
N ILE A 264 -5.32 -9.16 15.18
CA ILE A 264 -5.47 -10.60 15.05
C ILE A 264 -4.82 -11.32 16.22
N LYS A 265 -5.65 -12.04 17.01
CA LYS A 265 -5.20 -12.97 18.04
C LYS A 265 -5.30 -14.41 17.55
N TRP A 266 -4.14 -15.01 17.27
CA TRP A 266 -4.04 -16.40 16.85
C TRP A 266 -4.32 -17.37 17.99
N ARG A 267 -5.37 -18.19 17.87
CA ARG A 267 -5.61 -19.34 18.75
C ARG A 267 -5.19 -20.64 18.10
N ARG A 268 -4.47 -21.45 18.87
CA ARG A 268 -4.07 -22.80 18.46
C ARG A 268 -5.20 -23.79 18.75
N ASN A 269 -5.61 -24.56 17.76
CA ASN A 269 -6.41 -25.75 17.96
C ASN A 269 -5.62 -27.00 17.55
N ARG A 270 -5.75 -28.07 18.33
CA ARG A 270 -5.16 -29.38 18.00
C ARG A 270 -6.25 -30.26 17.44
N LEU A 271 -6.20 -30.55 16.14
CA LEU A 271 -7.03 -31.62 15.58
C LEU A 271 -6.42 -32.99 15.84
N VAL A 272 -7.28 -34.00 15.85
CA VAL A 272 -6.93 -35.42 15.93
C VAL A 272 -6.05 -35.77 14.71
N GLY A 273 -4.81 -36.22 14.97
CA GLY A 273 -3.84 -36.56 13.91
C GLY A 273 -2.55 -35.72 13.83
N ARG A 274 -2.19 -34.96 14.88
CA ARG A 274 -0.94 -34.17 15.02
C ARG A 274 -0.80 -32.91 14.14
N LYS A 275 -1.80 -32.56 13.33
CA LYS A 275 -1.80 -31.29 12.57
C LYS A 275 -2.28 -30.13 13.47
N THR A 276 -1.52 -29.04 13.48
CA THR A 276 -1.89 -27.80 14.19
C THR A 276 -2.68 -26.92 13.24
N ILE A 277 -3.79 -26.35 13.71
CA ILE A 277 -4.53 -25.32 12.98
C ILE A 277 -4.54 -24.05 13.83
N TRP A 278 -4.32 -22.92 13.18
CA TRP A 278 -4.41 -21.60 13.78
C TRP A 278 -5.71 -20.94 13.35
N TYR A 279 -6.44 -20.40 14.33
CA TYR A 279 -7.69 -19.69 14.09
C TYR A 279 -7.49 -18.21 14.42
N PRO A 280 -7.86 -17.30 13.50
CA PRO A 280 -7.87 -15.88 13.79
C PRO A 280 -9.04 -15.56 14.72
N ILE A 281 -8.78 -14.72 15.72
CA ILE A 281 -9.80 -13.97 16.46
C ILE A 281 -9.50 -12.51 16.20
N LEU A 282 -10.49 -11.80 15.70
CA LEU A 282 -10.34 -10.40 15.32
C LEU A 282 -10.89 -9.52 16.44
N GLU A 283 -10.15 -8.47 16.78
CA GLU A 283 -10.58 -7.45 17.73
C GLU A 283 -10.46 -6.09 17.04
N GLU A 284 -11.56 -5.34 16.97
CA GLU A 284 -11.57 -4.02 16.35
C GLU A 284 -10.60 -3.07 17.07
N VAL A 285 -9.81 -2.35 16.29
CA VAL A 285 -8.86 -1.36 16.77
C VAL A 285 -8.87 -0.14 15.86
N SER A 286 -8.64 1.04 16.43
CA SER A 286 -8.38 2.24 15.61
C SER A 286 -7.10 2.06 14.80
N PHE A 287 -7.16 2.47 13.53
CA PHE A 287 -6.04 2.58 12.59
C PHE A 287 -4.87 3.37 13.19
N GLY A 288 -5.15 4.41 13.98
CA GLY A 288 -4.13 5.19 14.67
C GLY A 288 -3.20 4.37 15.58
N LYS A 289 -3.64 3.18 16.04
CA LYS A 289 -2.79 2.25 16.82
C LYS A 289 -1.73 1.54 15.97
N LEU A 290 -1.91 1.46 14.66
CA LEU A 290 -0.94 0.87 13.75
C LEU A 290 0.36 1.70 13.68
N LYS A 291 0.33 2.99 14.10
CA LYS A 291 1.42 3.97 13.93
C LYS A 291 1.91 4.07 12.48
N LYS A 292 1.03 3.79 11.51
CA LYS A 292 1.31 3.83 10.07
C LYS A 292 0.85 5.17 9.53
N ARG A 293 1.79 6.07 9.24
CA ARG A 293 1.49 7.43 8.73
C ARG A 293 1.13 7.47 7.24
N LEU A 294 1.59 6.49 6.47
CA LEU A 294 1.59 6.53 5.01
C LEU A 294 0.34 5.96 4.35
N TRP A 295 -0.46 5.20 5.10
CA TRP A 295 -1.60 4.45 4.57
C TRP A 295 -2.88 5.28 4.38
N PRO A 296 -3.24 6.20 5.30
CA PRO A 296 -4.40 7.07 5.07
C PRO A 296 -4.21 7.92 3.82
N ALA A 297 -3.00 8.40 3.53
CA ALA A 297 -2.69 9.22 2.35
C ALA A 297 -2.77 8.44 1.02
N PHE A 298 -2.53 7.12 1.06
CA PHE A 298 -2.59 6.26 -0.11
C PHE A 298 -4.02 6.02 -0.62
N PHE A 299 -5.03 6.06 0.27
CA PHE A 299 -6.44 5.89 -0.11
C PHE A 299 -7.27 7.16 -0.08
N SER A 300 -6.89 8.14 0.73
CA SER A 300 -7.59 9.43 0.76
C SER A 300 -7.28 10.32 -0.44
N GLY A 301 -6.16 10.10 -1.12
CA GLY A 301 -5.62 11.09 -2.06
C GLY A 301 -5.22 12.39 -1.35
N GLU A 302 -5.24 12.44 -0.01
CA GLU A 302 -4.89 13.62 0.78
C GLU A 302 -3.69 13.30 1.68
N ALA A 303 -2.64 14.13 1.60
CA ALA A 303 -1.40 13.97 2.36
C ALA A 303 -1.37 14.74 3.69
#